data_AF-A0A974YNU6-F1
#
_entry.id   AF-A0A974YNU6-F1
#
_cell.length_a   1.000
_cell.length_b   1.000
_cell.length_c   1.000
_cell.angle_alpha   90.00
_cell.angle_beta   90.00
_cell.angle_gamma   90.00
#
_symmetry.space_group_name_H-M   'P 1'
#
loop_
_entity.id
_entity.type
_entity.pdbx_description
1 polymer ?
#
loop_
_entity_poly.entity_id
_entity_poly.type
_entity_poly.pdbx_seq_one_letter_code
_entity_poly.pdbx_strand_id
1 'polypeptide(L)'
;MTIAKSLLSRRAFTALAGAAVLATMTPVASFAQDVTIPIIVKDTTSFYWQIVLAGARAAGKDLGVNVPELGAQSESDINGQISILENAVAGKPAAIVISPTEFKALGKPIDEAAKAVPIIGIDSAADSKAFTSFLTTDNVQGGRIAADGLAAAIKEATGKEEGEVAIITSLPGVGSLDQRREGFLDQVKTKYPGLKVVVDKYADGQATTGLNMMTDLITANPNLVGVFASNLIMAQGVGQAIAENKLGDKIKVIGFDSDDKTVGFLKEGALAGLVVQDPYRMGYDGVKTALAVSKGEKVEANVDTGANLVTKANMSEPKIDALLNPKI
;
A
#
# COMPACT_ATOMS: atom_id res chain seq x y z
N MET A 1 56.14 -90.59 -3.80
CA MET A 1 57.42 -90.12 -4.37
C MET A 1 57.60 -88.66 -3.96
N THR A 2 58.83 -88.28 -3.61
CA THR A 2 59.25 -87.14 -2.79
C THR A 2 58.97 -85.74 -3.36
N ILE A 3 59.18 -84.72 -2.50
CA ILE A 3 59.20 -83.24 -2.69
C ILE A 3 57.87 -82.58 -2.29
N ALA A 4 57.78 -81.67 -1.30
CA ALA A 4 58.74 -81.24 -0.27
C ALA A 4 58.01 -80.67 0.99
N LYS A 5 58.61 -79.70 1.70
CA LYS A 5 58.05 -78.96 2.86
C LYS A 5 58.58 -77.51 2.89
N SER A 6 57.92 -76.65 3.69
CA SER A 6 58.49 -75.47 4.38
C SER A 6 58.67 -74.19 3.50
N LEU A 7 58.50 -72.94 3.97
CA LEU A 7 58.29 -72.36 5.31
C LEU A 7 57.54 -71.00 5.24
N LEU A 8 56.86 -70.63 6.34
CA LEU A 8 56.51 -69.28 6.88
C LEU A 8 56.80 -68.01 6.03
N SER A 9 55.92 -67.00 5.97
CA SER A 9 55.44 -66.27 7.16
C SER A 9 54.23 -65.33 6.97
N ARG A 10 53.45 -65.22 8.05
CA ARG A 10 52.52 -64.15 8.50
C ARG A 10 52.26 -62.93 7.57
N ARG A 11 50.97 -62.68 7.29
CA ARG A 11 50.17 -61.63 7.96
C ARG A 11 48.67 -61.88 7.74
N ALA A 12 47.88 -61.74 8.81
CA ALA A 12 46.43 -61.86 8.75
C ALA A 12 45.80 -60.49 8.46
N PHE A 13 44.75 -60.47 7.64
CA PHE A 13 43.70 -59.45 7.70
C PHE A 13 42.38 -60.07 7.21
N THR A 14 41.42 -60.22 8.13
CA THR A 14 40.03 -60.56 7.80
C THR A 14 39.33 -59.34 7.22
N ALA A 15 38.82 -59.46 5.99
CA ALA A 15 37.94 -58.46 5.38
C ALA A 15 36.52 -59.03 5.26
N LEU A 16 35.67 -58.68 6.23
CA LEU A 16 34.22 -58.75 6.08
C LEU A 16 33.77 -57.33 5.71
N ALA A 17 33.17 -57.15 4.54
CA ALA A 17 32.58 -55.87 4.12
C ALA A 17 31.18 -56.12 3.59
N GLY A 18 30.17 -55.63 4.31
CA GLY A 18 28.77 -55.80 3.97
C GLY A 18 28.35 -54.96 2.77
N ALA A 19 27.33 -55.43 2.04
CA ALA A 19 26.71 -54.67 0.96
C ALA A 19 25.94 -53.46 1.54
N ALA A 20 26.48 -52.26 1.35
CA ALA A 20 25.75 -51.02 1.62
C ALA A 20 24.81 -50.71 0.46
N VAL A 21 23.50 -50.66 0.73
CA VAL A 21 22.50 -50.18 -0.25
C VAL A 21 22.67 -48.68 -0.39
N LEU A 22 23.23 -48.25 -1.53
CA LEU A 22 23.39 -46.83 -1.84
C LEU A 22 22.06 -46.27 -2.35
N ALA A 23 21.23 -45.77 -1.43
CA ALA A 23 20.06 -44.98 -1.80
C ALA A 23 20.53 -43.65 -2.40
N THR A 24 20.51 -43.54 -3.74
CA THR A 24 20.86 -42.31 -4.45
C THR A 24 19.78 -41.26 -4.23
N MET A 25 19.92 -40.46 -3.17
CA MET A 25 19.19 -39.20 -3.06
C MET A 25 19.65 -38.28 -4.18
N THR A 26 18.87 -38.17 -5.25
CA THR A 26 19.01 -37.09 -6.22
C THR A 26 18.83 -35.76 -5.47
N PRO A 27 19.79 -34.82 -5.54
CA PRO A 27 19.59 -33.51 -4.96
C PRO A 27 18.40 -32.85 -5.67
N VAL A 28 17.38 -32.47 -4.91
CA VAL A 28 16.35 -31.56 -5.42
C VAL A 28 17.09 -30.27 -5.76
N ALA A 29 17.13 -29.92 -7.05
CA ALA A 29 17.71 -28.66 -7.47
C ALA A 29 16.90 -27.54 -6.82
N SER A 30 17.54 -26.79 -5.91
CA SER A 30 17.01 -25.52 -5.45
C SER A 30 17.03 -24.60 -6.67
N PHE A 31 15.87 -24.40 -7.30
CA PHE A 31 15.73 -23.33 -8.28
C PHE A 31 16.12 -22.02 -7.61
N ALA A 32 17.13 -21.35 -8.14
CA ALA A 32 17.37 -19.97 -7.78
C ALA A 32 16.17 -19.14 -8.24
N GLN A 33 15.83 -18.08 -7.50
CA GLN A 33 14.86 -17.09 -7.96
C GLN A 33 15.52 -16.26 -9.06
N ASP A 34 15.56 -16.79 -10.28
CA ASP A 34 16.30 -16.22 -11.42
C ASP A 34 15.75 -14.85 -11.87
N VAL A 35 14.50 -14.53 -11.51
CA VAL A 35 13.85 -13.26 -11.82
C VAL A 35 13.80 -12.38 -10.57
N THR A 36 14.35 -11.16 -10.67
CA THR A 36 14.25 -10.13 -9.63
C THR A 36 13.32 -9.01 -10.10
N ILE A 37 12.33 -8.65 -9.26
CA ILE A 37 11.36 -7.57 -9.47
C ILE A 37 11.26 -6.75 -8.18
N PRO A 38 12.01 -5.63 -8.06
CA PRO A 38 11.89 -4.73 -6.91
C PRO A 38 10.51 -4.08 -6.85
N ILE A 39 10.01 -3.88 -5.63
CA ILE A 39 8.89 -3.00 -5.34
C ILE A 39 9.38 -1.77 -4.57
N ILE A 40 8.98 -0.57 -5.01
CA ILE A 40 9.37 0.71 -4.42
C ILE A 40 8.11 1.41 -3.88
N VAL A 41 7.95 1.43 -2.55
CA VAL A 41 6.87 2.14 -1.86
C VAL A 41 7.27 3.58 -1.50
N LYS A 42 6.31 4.41 -1.07
CA LYS A 42 6.59 5.78 -0.63
C LYS A 42 7.30 5.81 0.73
N ASP A 43 6.77 5.08 1.71
CA ASP A 43 7.28 5.05 3.08
C ASP A 43 7.19 3.63 3.68
N THR A 44 8.34 3.03 3.96
CA THR A 44 8.45 1.69 4.56
C THR A 44 7.96 1.60 6.01
N THR A 45 7.80 2.74 6.70
CA THR A 45 7.37 2.79 8.11
C THR A 45 5.85 2.80 8.28
N SER A 46 5.10 3.21 7.24
CA SER A 46 3.65 3.28 7.24
C SER A 46 2.99 1.90 7.03
N PHE A 47 1.96 1.63 7.83
CA PHE A 47 1.22 0.36 7.82
C PHE A 47 0.58 0.05 6.46
N TYR A 48 0.07 1.08 5.76
CA TYR A 48 -0.49 0.93 4.42
C TYR A 48 0.53 0.31 3.44
N TRP A 49 1.76 0.84 3.43
CA TRP A 49 2.82 0.33 2.58
C TRP A 49 3.32 -1.04 3.03
N GLN A 50 3.30 -1.35 4.33
CA GLN A 50 3.61 -2.70 4.82
C GLN A 50 2.62 -3.76 4.31
N ILE A 51 1.35 -3.40 4.11
CA ILE A 51 0.35 -4.28 3.45
C ILE A 51 0.67 -4.48 1.97
N VAL A 52 1.05 -3.40 1.25
CA VAL A 52 1.51 -3.49 -0.14
C VAL A 52 2.74 -4.41 -0.27
N LEU A 53 3.73 -4.25 0.61
CA LEU A 53 4.92 -5.09 0.66
C LEU A 53 4.58 -6.55 0.98
N ALA A 54 3.62 -6.82 1.88
CA ALA A 54 3.17 -8.18 2.15
C ALA A 54 2.51 -8.86 0.94
N GLY A 55 1.68 -8.13 0.18
CA GLY A 55 1.11 -8.62 -1.08
C GLY A 55 2.18 -8.95 -2.11
N ALA A 56 3.15 -8.04 -2.29
CA ALA A 56 4.28 -8.23 -3.21
C ALA A 56 5.17 -9.42 -2.80
N ARG A 57 5.44 -9.57 -1.49
CA ARG A 57 6.19 -10.69 -0.90
C ARG A 57 5.48 -12.03 -1.08
N ALA A 58 4.15 -12.05 -0.96
CA ALA A 58 3.35 -13.25 -1.23
C ALA A 58 3.42 -13.65 -2.71
N ALA A 59 3.24 -12.69 -3.63
CA ALA A 59 3.43 -12.96 -5.07
C ALA A 59 4.86 -13.43 -5.39
N GLY A 60 5.89 -12.90 -4.73
CA GLY A 60 7.27 -13.39 -4.87
C GLY A 60 7.44 -14.86 -4.48
N LYS A 61 6.81 -15.29 -3.39
CA LYS A 61 6.79 -16.70 -2.95
C LYS A 61 6.02 -17.59 -3.92
N ASP A 62 4.81 -17.19 -4.30
CA ASP A 62 3.89 -17.99 -5.13
C ASP A 62 4.38 -18.14 -6.58
N LEU A 63 5.11 -17.13 -7.09
CA LEU A 63 5.57 -17.07 -8.49
C LEU A 63 7.05 -17.39 -8.68
N GLY A 64 7.81 -17.63 -7.60
CA GLY A 64 9.25 -17.93 -7.66
C GLY A 64 10.12 -16.71 -8.02
N VAL A 65 9.70 -15.51 -7.63
CA VAL A 65 10.36 -14.23 -7.95
C VAL A 65 11.04 -13.65 -6.71
N ASN A 66 12.27 -13.19 -6.85
CA ASN A 66 12.94 -12.38 -5.83
C ASN A 66 12.36 -10.97 -5.84
N VAL A 67 11.79 -10.53 -4.71
CA VAL A 67 11.13 -9.22 -4.59
C VAL A 67 11.86 -8.38 -3.54
N PRO A 68 12.85 -7.56 -3.94
CA PRO A 68 13.42 -6.55 -3.07
C PRO A 68 12.36 -5.54 -2.63
N GLU A 69 12.13 -5.46 -1.33
CA GLU A 69 11.21 -4.52 -0.69
C GLU A 69 11.95 -3.21 -0.42
N LEU A 70 11.68 -2.17 -1.21
CA LEU A 70 12.38 -0.89 -1.21
C LEU A 70 11.43 0.27 -0.96
N GLY A 71 11.95 1.39 -0.46
CA GLY A 71 11.21 2.64 -0.25
C GLY A 71 11.95 3.59 0.69
N ALA A 72 11.50 4.83 0.77
CA ALA A 72 12.02 5.77 1.76
C ALA A 72 11.42 5.48 3.16
N GLN A 73 11.68 6.38 4.12
CA GLN A 73 11.09 6.35 5.46
C GLN A 73 10.14 7.55 5.71
N SER A 74 9.72 8.22 4.63
CA SER A 74 8.72 9.29 4.63
C SER A 74 8.23 9.51 3.20
N GLU A 75 6.92 9.72 3.02
CA GLU A 75 6.35 10.10 1.71
C GLU A 75 6.85 11.47 1.22
N SER A 76 7.39 12.31 2.12
CA SER A 76 8.00 13.59 1.77
C SER A 76 9.41 13.47 1.18
N ASP A 77 10.06 12.30 1.26
CA ASP A 77 11.43 12.10 0.76
C ASP A 77 11.46 11.73 -0.73
N ILE A 78 11.09 12.72 -1.55
CA ILE A 78 11.06 12.64 -3.00
C ILE A 78 12.45 12.24 -3.56
N ASN A 79 13.52 12.85 -3.05
CA ASN A 79 14.88 12.59 -3.52
C ASN A 79 15.38 11.19 -3.13
N GLY A 80 15.03 10.71 -1.93
CA GLY A 80 15.28 9.33 -1.51
C GLY A 80 14.61 8.33 -2.43
N GLN A 81 13.33 8.52 -2.77
CA GLN A 81 12.63 7.62 -3.70
C GLN A 81 13.24 7.65 -5.11
N ILE A 82 13.65 8.82 -5.63
CA ILE A 82 14.34 8.92 -6.93
C ILE A 82 15.66 8.14 -6.89
N SER A 83 16.47 8.34 -5.85
CA SER A 83 17.76 7.63 -5.70
C SER A 83 17.56 6.12 -5.57
N ILE A 84 16.49 5.66 -4.91
CA ILE A 84 16.14 4.24 -4.81
C ILE A 84 15.75 3.66 -6.18
N LEU A 85 14.96 4.39 -6.99
CA LEU A 85 14.62 3.99 -8.35
C LEU A 85 15.86 3.89 -9.25
N GLU A 86 16.74 4.89 -9.23
CA GLU A 86 17.98 4.89 -10.01
C GLU A 86 18.89 3.70 -9.65
N ASN A 87 19.06 3.41 -8.35
CA ASN A 87 19.81 2.26 -7.88
C ASN A 87 19.15 0.92 -8.24
N ALA A 88 17.82 0.82 -8.16
CA ALA A 88 17.08 -0.37 -8.58
C ALA A 88 17.27 -0.64 -10.08
N VAL A 89 17.18 0.38 -10.93
CA VAL A 89 17.43 0.28 -12.38
C VAL A 89 18.88 -0.14 -12.68
N ALA A 90 19.86 0.38 -11.94
CA ALA A 90 21.26 0.00 -12.09
C ALA A 90 21.52 -1.50 -11.84
N GLY A 91 20.70 -2.14 -10.98
CA GLY A 91 20.70 -3.58 -10.75
C GLY A 91 20.17 -4.44 -11.91
N LYS A 92 19.63 -3.81 -12.97
CA LYS A 92 19.02 -4.46 -14.16
C LYS A 92 17.99 -5.57 -13.83
N PRO A 93 16.99 -5.28 -12.97
CA PRO A 93 15.90 -6.21 -12.70
C PRO A 93 15.03 -6.44 -13.96
N ALA A 94 14.21 -7.48 -13.92
CA ALA A 94 13.37 -7.86 -15.05
C ALA A 94 12.18 -6.90 -15.28
N ALA A 95 11.74 -6.25 -14.20
CA ALA A 95 10.76 -5.17 -14.15
C ALA A 95 10.85 -4.47 -12.77
N ILE A 96 10.25 -3.30 -12.61
CA ILE A 96 10.11 -2.60 -11.32
C ILE A 96 8.63 -2.27 -11.08
N VAL A 97 8.16 -2.50 -9.85
CA VAL A 97 6.88 -1.99 -9.35
C VAL A 97 7.16 -0.74 -8.51
N ILE A 98 6.45 0.37 -8.74
CA ILE A 98 6.68 1.62 -8.00
C ILE A 98 5.38 2.36 -7.68
N SER A 99 5.33 2.93 -6.47
CA SER A 99 4.36 3.95 -6.08
C SER A 99 5.01 5.35 -6.03
N PRO A 100 4.90 6.16 -7.10
CA PRO A 100 5.39 7.53 -7.14
C PRO A 100 4.91 8.40 -5.96
N THR A 101 5.85 9.01 -5.24
CA THR A 101 5.54 9.81 -4.04
C THR A 101 5.10 11.25 -4.35
N GLU A 102 5.60 11.85 -5.44
CA GLU A 102 5.13 13.17 -5.93
C GLU A 102 4.99 13.11 -7.46
N PHE A 103 3.90 13.68 -7.97
CA PHE A 103 3.45 13.48 -9.35
C PHE A 103 4.46 13.99 -10.38
N LYS A 104 4.94 15.23 -10.25
CA LYS A 104 5.80 15.88 -11.24
C LYS A 104 7.25 15.42 -11.15
N ALA A 105 7.76 15.31 -9.92
CA ALA A 105 9.16 15.01 -9.64
C ALA A 105 9.56 13.60 -10.07
N LEU A 106 8.64 12.62 -9.98
CA LEU A 106 8.89 11.24 -10.39
C LEU A 106 8.67 10.99 -11.88
N GLY A 107 8.01 11.89 -12.62
CA GLY A 107 7.71 11.73 -14.05
C GLY A 107 8.97 11.46 -14.89
N LYS A 108 9.94 12.39 -14.87
CA LYS A 108 11.19 12.23 -15.62
C LYS A 108 12.05 11.04 -15.14
N PRO A 109 12.29 10.81 -13.82
CA PRO A 109 12.98 9.61 -13.35
C PRO A 109 12.38 8.30 -13.87
N ILE A 110 11.05 8.21 -13.97
CA ILE A 110 10.35 7.04 -14.50
C ILE A 110 10.50 6.93 -16.02
N ASP A 111 10.45 8.04 -16.77
CA ASP A 111 10.75 8.07 -18.20
C ASP A 111 12.19 7.63 -18.51
N GLU A 112 13.16 7.97 -17.65
CA GLU A 112 14.55 7.49 -17.79
C GLU A 112 14.69 6.01 -17.43
N ALA A 113 14.05 5.56 -16.34
CA ALA A 113 14.04 4.15 -15.92
C ALA A 113 13.44 3.22 -16.99
N ALA A 114 12.33 3.64 -17.60
CA ALA A 114 11.60 2.91 -18.63
C ALA A 114 12.39 2.64 -19.93
N LYS A 115 13.50 3.35 -20.16
CA LYS A 115 14.41 3.09 -21.29
C LYS A 115 15.22 1.80 -21.10
N ALA A 116 15.32 1.30 -19.87
CA ALA A 116 16.13 0.13 -19.53
C ALA A 116 15.32 -1.01 -18.88
N VAL A 117 14.27 -0.70 -18.13
CA VAL A 117 13.49 -1.66 -17.33
C VAL A 117 11.99 -1.36 -17.45
N PRO A 118 11.11 -2.35 -17.68
CA PRO A 118 9.66 -2.14 -17.65
C PRO A 118 9.17 -1.68 -16.27
N ILE A 119 8.38 -0.60 -16.24
CA ILE A 119 7.86 -0.01 -15.01
C ILE A 119 6.35 -0.28 -14.87
N ILE A 120 5.95 -0.84 -13.73
CA ILE A 120 4.54 -1.00 -13.33
C ILE A 120 4.25 0.01 -12.22
N GLY A 121 3.22 0.83 -12.42
CA GLY A 121 2.79 1.81 -11.43
C GLY A 121 1.74 1.24 -10.49
N ILE A 122 1.76 1.66 -9.22
CA ILE A 122 0.73 1.34 -8.23
C ILE A 122 0.36 2.57 -7.39
N ASP A 123 -0.85 2.60 -6.80
CA ASP A 123 -1.40 3.63 -5.89
C ASP A 123 -1.50 5.06 -6.46
N SER A 124 -0.38 5.73 -6.78
CA SER A 124 -0.30 7.17 -7.03
C SER A 124 0.43 7.47 -8.32
N ALA A 125 -0.19 8.24 -9.21
CA ALA A 125 0.36 8.53 -10.53
C ALA A 125 1.61 9.43 -10.48
N ALA A 126 2.38 9.39 -11.57
CA ALA A 126 3.40 10.37 -11.92
C ALA A 126 3.09 11.01 -13.29
N ASP A 127 3.75 12.13 -13.59
CA ASP A 127 3.73 12.81 -14.88
C ASP A 127 4.58 12.04 -15.92
N SER A 128 4.19 10.79 -16.16
CA SER A 128 4.83 9.88 -17.12
C SER A 128 3.77 8.99 -17.77
N LYS A 129 4.00 8.66 -19.05
CA LYS A 129 3.22 7.68 -19.81
C LYS A 129 3.99 6.37 -20.04
N ALA A 130 5.12 6.20 -19.36
CA ALA A 130 6.03 5.08 -19.59
C ALA A 130 5.68 3.82 -18.76
N PHE A 131 4.67 3.90 -17.89
CA PHE A 131 4.12 2.73 -17.20
C PHE A 131 3.54 1.72 -18.21
N THR A 132 3.88 0.44 -18.06
CA THR A 132 3.32 -0.64 -18.90
C THR A 132 1.94 -1.08 -18.39
N SER A 133 1.71 -0.97 -17.08
CA SER A 133 0.42 -1.16 -16.41
C SER A 133 0.38 -0.27 -15.17
N PHE A 134 -0.82 0.13 -14.75
CA PHE A 134 -1.06 0.92 -13.56
C PHE A 134 -2.19 0.31 -12.70
N LEU A 135 -1.89 -0.13 -11.47
CA LEU A 135 -2.87 -0.76 -10.57
C LEU A 135 -3.18 0.17 -9.40
N THR A 136 -4.37 0.76 -9.38
CA THR A 136 -4.72 1.80 -8.40
C THR A 136 -6.20 1.80 -8.08
N THR A 137 -6.57 2.49 -7.02
CA THR A 137 -7.94 2.92 -6.75
C THR A 137 -8.28 4.07 -7.70
N ASP A 138 -9.50 4.14 -8.23
CA ASP A 138 -10.00 5.44 -8.74
C ASP A 138 -10.09 6.44 -7.58
N ASN A 139 -9.01 7.22 -7.39
CA ASN A 139 -8.85 8.13 -6.27
C ASN A 139 -9.82 9.32 -6.36
N VAL A 140 -10.24 9.74 -7.56
CA VAL A 140 -11.28 10.76 -7.73
C VAL A 140 -12.62 10.20 -7.24
N GLN A 141 -12.96 8.98 -7.65
CA GLN A 141 -14.14 8.30 -7.14
C GLN A 141 -14.05 8.03 -5.62
N GLY A 142 -12.87 7.72 -5.09
CA GLY A 142 -12.61 7.64 -3.65
C GLY A 142 -12.91 8.94 -2.91
N GLY A 143 -12.54 10.09 -3.49
CA GLY A 143 -12.94 11.42 -3.00
C GLY A 143 -14.46 11.64 -3.00
N ARG A 144 -15.15 11.24 -4.08
CA ARG A 144 -16.61 11.32 -4.18
C ARG A 144 -17.31 10.42 -3.15
N ILE A 145 -16.80 9.20 -2.94
CA ILE A 145 -17.26 8.27 -1.90
C ILE A 145 -17.08 8.88 -0.51
N ALA A 146 -15.96 9.55 -0.24
CA ALA A 146 -15.74 10.23 1.03
C ALA A 146 -16.72 11.40 1.26
N ALA A 147 -17.01 12.20 0.23
CA ALA A 147 -18.01 13.26 0.30
C ALA A 147 -19.43 12.71 0.54
N ASP A 148 -19.82 11.64 -0.18
CA ASP A 148 -21.10 10.96 0.00
C ASP A 148 -21.25 10.39 1.42
N GLY A 149 -20.20 9.75 1.95
CA GLY A 149 -20.15 9.22 3.31
C GLY A 149 -20.22 10.33 4.37
N LEU A 150 -19.54 11.46 4.15
CA LEU A 150 -19.54 12.58 5.08
C LEU A 150 -20.92 13.24 5.15
N ALA A 151 -21.55 13.47 4.00
CA ALA A 151 -22.92 14.01 3.93
C ALA A 151 -23.93 13.09 4.63
N ALA A 152 -23.83 11.77 4.41
CA ALA A 152 -24.67 10.79 5.09
C ALA A 152 -24.49 10.82 6.63
N ALA A 153 -23.24 10.87 7.12
CA ALA A 153 -22.96 10.93 8.55
C ALA A 153 -23.44 12.24 9.21
N ILE A 154 -23.31 13.38 8.52
CA ILE A 154 -23.84 14.68 8.99
C ILE A 154 -25.37 14.63 9.04
N LYS A 155 -26.01 14.04 8.03
CA LYS A 155 -27.47 13.86 7.98
C LYS A 155 -27.99 12.98 9.10
N GLU A 156 -27.31 11.88 9.41
CA GLU A 156 -27.66 10.99 10.52
C GLU A 156 -27.66 11.72 11.87
N ALA A 157 -26.67 12.59 12.11
CA ALA A 157 -26.55 13.31 13.37
C ALA A 157 -27.38 14.60 13.48
N THR A 158 -27.69 15.26 12.36
CA THR A 158 -28.34 16.59 12.37
C THR A 158 -29.72 16.61 11.71
N GLY A 159 -30.13 15.52 11.05
CA GLY A 159 -31.33 15.41 10.24
C GLY A 159 -31.21 15.99 8.82
N LYS A 160 -30.09 16.60 8.45
CA LYS A 160 -29.93 17.34 7.18
C LYS A 160 -28.50 17.32 6.64
N GLU A 161 -28.37 17.54 5.33
CA GLU A 161 -27.07 17.60 4.61
C GLU A 161 -26.55 19.05 4.57
N GLU A 162 -26.44 19.69 5.74
CA GLU A 162 -26.06 21.11 5.88
C GLU A 162 -24.97 21.33 6.94
N GLY A 163 -24.05 22.26 6.68
CA GLY A 163 -23.11 22.78 7.66
C GLY A 163 -21.73 23.09 7.08
N GLU A 164 -20.82 23.55 7.96
CA GLU A 164 -19.44 23.85 7.57
C GLU A 164 -18.59 22.58 7.64
N VAL A 165 -17.81 22.32 6.59
CA VAL A 165 -16.94 21.13 6.48
C VAL A 165 -15.51 21.52 6.11
N ALA A 166 -14.55 20.65 6.42
CA ALA A 166 -13.14 20.83 6.08
C ALA A 166 -12.55 19.61 5.36
N ILE A 167 -11.47 19.82 4.61
CA ILE A 167 -10.57 18.75 4.14
C ILE A 167 -9.14 18.99 4.63
N ILE A 168 -8.50 17.92 5.10
CA ILE A 168 -7.09 17.89 5.47
C ILE A 168 -6.39 16.82 4.64
N THR A 169 -5.39 17.27 3.87
CA THR A 169 -4.62 16.42 2.94
C THR A 169 -3.18 16.26 3.45
N SER A 170 -2.61 15.05 3.35
CA SER A 170 -1.32 14.73 3.97
C SER A 170 -0.15 15.55 3.43
N LEU A 171 -0.03 15.63 2.10
CA LEU A 171 1.03 16.32 1.35
C LEU A 171 0.45 16.83 0.02
N PRO A 172 0.90 18.00 -0.50
CA PRO A 172 0.52 18.50 -1.82
C PRO A 172 1.32 17.81 -2.93
N GLY A 173 0.75 17.71 -4.14
CA GLY A 173 1.47 17.17 -5.32
C GLY A 173 1.53 15.64 -5.38
N VAL A 174 0.97 14.94 -4.38
CA VAL A 174 0.86 13.48 -4.39
C VAL A 174 -0.34 13.10 -5.24
N GLY A 175 -0.13 12.40 -6.36
CA GLY A 175 -1.16 12.15 -7.37
C GLY A 175 -2.45 11.55 -6.82
N SER A 176 -2.36 10.54 -5.94
CA SER A 176 -3.55 9.94 -5.32
C SER A 176 -4.27 10.89 -4.33
N LEU A 177 -3.55 11.75 -3.62
CA LEU A 177 -4.15 12.67 -2.64
C LEU A 177 -4.82 13.87 -3.32
N ASP A 178 -4.18 14.44 -4.34
CA ASP A 178 -4.74 15.54 -5.12
C ASP A 178 -6.03 15.12 -5.83
N GLN A 179 -6.09 13.89 -6.36
CA GLN A 179 -7.29 13.27 -6.94
C GLN A 179 -8.41 13.04 -5.91
N ARG A 180 -8.09 12.55 -4.70
CA ARG A 180 -9.08 12.41 -3.60
C ARG A 180 -9.66 13.76 -3.21
N ARG A 181 -8.83 14.80 -3.14
CA ARG A 181 -9.24 16.17 -2.86
C ARG A 181 -10.15 16.72 -3.97
N GLU A 182 -9.76 16.58 -5.23
CA GLU A 182 -10.57 16.97 -6.39
C GLU A 182 -11.96 16.32 -6.34
N GLY A 183 -12.02 14.99 -6.22
CA GLY A 183 -13.27 14.24 -6.18
C GLY A 183 -14.17 14.61 -5.00
N PHE A 184 -13.60 14.88 -3.83
CA PHE A 184 -14.34 15.35 -2.66
C PHE A 184 -14.95 16.74 -2.89
N LEU A 185 -14.14 17.70 -3.32
CA LEU A 185 -14.57 19.09 -3.51
C LEU A 185 -15.64 19.22 -4.60
N ASP A 186 -15.49 18.50 -5.71
CA ASP A 186 -16.47 18.50 -6.80
C ASP A 186 -17.78 17.82 -6.41
N GLN A 187 -17.74 16.71 -5.67
CA GLN A 187 -18.96 16.04 -5.20
C GLN A 187 -19.72 16.93 -4.20
N VAL A 188 -19.03 17.56 -3.24
CA VAL A 188 -19.65 18.50 -2.31
C VAL A 188 -20.33 19.65 -3.07
N LYS A 189 -19.59 20.28 -3.99
CA LYS A 189 -20.07 21.41 -4.80
C LYS A 189 -21.27 21.08 -5.70
N THR A 190 -21.33 19.88 -6.27
CA THR A 190 -22.35 19.51 -7.26
C THR A 190 -23.58 18.83 -6.66
N LYS A 191 -23.42 18.08 -5.56
CA LYS A 191 -24.47 17.23 -4.97
C LYS A 191 -24.96 17.73 -3.61
N TYR A 192 -24.12 18.45 -2.85
CA TYR A 192 -24.40 18.84 -1.46
C TYR A 192 -24.30 20.36 -1.25
N PRO A 193 -25.17 21.18 -1.87
CA PRO A 193 -25.11 22.64 -1.79
C PRO A 193 -25.33 23.22 -0.38
N GLY A 194 -25.84 22.42 0.57
CA GLY A 194 -25.93 22.77 1.99
C GLY A 194 -24.61 22.61 2.76
N LEU A 195 -23.65 21.85 2.23
CA LEU A 195 -22.32 21.68 2.81
C LEU A 195 -21.36 22.72 2.24
N LYS A 196 -20.77 23.52 3.13
CA LYS A 196 -19.83 24.58 2.78
C LYS A 196 -18.42 24.17 3.19
N VAL A 197 -17.54 23.93 2.22
CA VAL A 197 -16.11 23.75 2.50
C VAL A 197 -15.53 25.08 2.97
N VAL A 198 -15.23 25.17 4.27
CA VAL A 198 -14.65 26.38 4.90
C VAL A 198 -13.14 26.32 5.02
N VAL A 199 -12.58 25.11 5.07
CA VAL A 199 -11.12 24.92 5.15
C VAL A 199 -10.70 23.79 4.23
N ASP A 200 -9.61 24.04 3.51
CA ASP A 200 -8.90 23.12 2.65
C ASP A 200 -7.41 23.36 2.91
N LYS A 201 -6.73 22.38 3.52
CA LYS A 201 -5.33 22.51 3.96
C LYS A 201 -4.53 21.25 3.67
N TYR A 202 -3.23 21.45 3.48
CA TYR A 202 -2.23 20.40 3.49
C TYR A 202 -1.47 20.38 4.83
N ALA A 203 -1.10 19.19 5.27
CA ALA A 203 -0.15 18.94 6.35
C ALA A 203 1.28 18.78 5.77
N ASP A 204 2.17 18.13 6.54
CA ASP A 204 3.57 17.88 6.22
C ASP A 204 3.90 16.38 6.13
N GLY A 205 2.89 15.52 5.98
CA GLY A 205 3.05 14.07 6.02
C GLY A 205 3.05 13.45 7.43
N GLN A 206 2.88 14.21 8.51
CA GLN A 206 2.87 13.67 9.88
C GLN A 206 1.47 13.65 10.53
N ALA A 207 1.13 12.54 11.20
CA ALA A 207 -0.14 12.41 11.93
C ALA A 207 -0.27 13.43 13.08
N THR A 208 0.85 13.82 13.72
CA THR A 208 0.91 14.85 14.76
C THR A 208 0.51 16.23 14.22
N THR A 209 0.93 16.57 12.99
CA THR A 209 0.51 17.79 12.31
C THR A 209 -0.97 17.76 11.98
N GLY A 210 -1.48 16.64 11.47
CA GLY A 210 -2.93 16.44 11.24
C GLY A 210 -3.77 16.58 12.52
N LEU A 211 -3.28 16.07 13.66
CA LEU A 211 -3.89 16.23 14.99
C LEU A 211 -3.93 17.71 15.40
N ASN A 212 -2.79 18.40 15.35
CA ASN A 212 -2.70 19.82 15.72
C ASN A 212 -3.62 20.69 14.84
N MET A 213 -3.63 20.45 13.52
CA MET A 213 -4.53 21.12 12.59
C MET A 213 -6.00 20.90 12.91
N MET A 214 -6.39 19.69 13.34
CA MET A 214 -7.77 19.41 13.76
C MET A 214 -8.12 20.15 15.06
N THR A 215 -7.22 20.20 16.05
CA THR A 215 -7.40 20.96 17.30
C THR A 215 -7.57 22.47 17.05
N ASP A 216 -6.77 23.04 16.14
CA ASP A 216 -6.92 24.43 15.70
C ASP A 216 -8.28 24.66 15.01
N LEU A 217 -8.70 23.72 14.16
CA LEU A 217 -9.98 23.78 13.45
C LEU A 217 -11.19 23.75 14.38
N ILE A 218 -11.19 22.85 15.37
CA ILE A 218 -12.20 22.77 16.43
C ILE A 218 -12.34 24.11 17.15
N THR A 219 -11.21 24.74 17.46
CA THR A 219 -11.15 25.98 18.24
C THR A 219 -11.59 27.19 17.41
N ALA A 220 -11.16 27.27 16.14
CA ALA A 220 -11.42 28.41 15.27
C ALA A 220 -12.80 28.36 14.56
N ASN A 221 -13.42 27.18 14.43
CA ASN A 221 -14.64 26.98 13.64
C ASN A 221 -15.71 26.26 14.48
N PRO A 222 -16.41 26.96 15.41
CA PRO A 222 -17.39 26.34 16.30
C PRO A 222 -18.63 25.76 15.58
N ASN A 223 -18.81 26.06 14.30
CA ASN A 223 -19.89 25.56 13.43
C ASN A 223 -19.46 24.39 12.53
N LEU A 224 -18.21 23.91 12.64
CA LEU A 224 -17.70 22.79 11.87
C LEU A 224 -18.44 21.51 12.26
N VAL A 225 -19.07 20.84 11.29
CA VAL A 225 -19.83 19.58 11.48
C VAL A 225 -19.18 18.38 10.81
N GLY A 226 -18.22 18.60 9.90
CA GLY A 226 -17.63 17.51 9.11
C GLY A 226 -16.18 17.73 8.68
N VAL A 227 -15.40 16.66 8.63
CA VAL A 227 -14.02 16.68 8.12
C VAL A 227 -13.74 15.47 7.24
N PHE A 228 -13.04 15.69 6.13
CA PHE A 228 -12.42 14.63 5.35
C PHE A 228 -10.90 14.60 5.57
N ALA A 229 -10.38 13.44 5.97
CA ALA A 229 -8.96 13.17 6.15
C ALA A 229 -8.48 12.18 5.07
N SER A 230 -7.68 12.62 4.10
CA SER A 230 -7.58 11.95 2.79
C SER A 230 -6.59 10.78 2.65
N ASN A 231 -5.89 10.39 3.71
CA ASN A 231 -5.10 9.14 3.80
C ASN A 231 -5.07 8.60 5.23
N LEU A 232 -4.47 7.41 5.41
CA LEU A 232 -4.21 6.81 6.73
C LEU A 232 -3.64 7.79 7.76
N ILE A 233 -2.59 8.53 7.40
CA ILE A 233 -1.84 9.38 8.32
C ILE A 233 -2.70 10.55 8.84
N MET A 234 -3.49 11.15 7.96
CA MET A 234 -4.47 12.17 8.35
C MET A 234 -5.61 11.55 9.16
N ALA A 235 -6.11 10.36 8.81
CA ALA A 235 -7.15 9.68 9.57
C ALA A 235 -6.70 9.33 11.01
N GLN A 236 -5.43 8.92 11.18
CA GLN A 236 -4.80 8.69 12.50
C GLN A 236 -4.71 9.98 13.33
N GLY A 237 -4.30 11.10 12.72
CA GLY A 237 -4.13 12.39 13.40
C GLY A 237 -5.46 13.05 13.76
N VAL A 238 -6.35 13.18 12.78
CA VAL A 238 -7.69 13.78 12.92
C VAL A 238 -8.55 12.94 13.86
N GLY A 239 -8.56 11.62 13.69
CA GLY A 239 -9.30 10.71 14.59
C GLY A 239 -8.83 10.81 16.04
N GLN A 240 -7.52 10.97 16.29
CA GLN A 240 -6.98 11.18 17.62
C GLN A 240 -7.51 12.47 18.26
N ALA A 241 -7.47 13.60 17.54
CA ALA A 241 -7.97 14.88 18.03
C ALA A 241 -9.48 14.82 18.37
N ILE A 242 -10.28 14.14 17.54
CA ILE A 242 -11.71 13.94 17.79
C ILE A 242 -11.96 13.03 19.00
N ALA A 243 -11.18 11.96 19.16
CA ALA A 243 -11.29 11.03 20.28
C ALA A 243 -10.93 11.69 21.62
N GLU A 244 -9.79 12.40 21.68
CA GLU A 244 -9.32 13.11 22.88
C GLU A 244 -10.32 14.17 23.36
N ASN A 245 -10.92 14.91 22.43
CA ASN A 245 -11.91 15.94 22.73
C ASN A 245 -13.35 15.40 22.84
N LYS A 246 -13.57 14.09 22.59
CA LYS A 246 -14.88 13.42 22.60
C LYS A 246 -15.91 14.09 21.67
N LEU A 247 -15.48 14.45 20.46
CA LEU A 247 -16.28 15.23 19.51
C LEU A 247 -16.98 14.41 18.42
N GLY A 248 -16.86 13.08 18.41
CA GLY A 248 -17.46 12.23 17.37
C GLY A 248 -18.97 12.36 17.19
N ASP A 249 -19.70 12.80 18.23
CA ASP A 249 -21.13 13.09 18.14
C ASP A 249 -21.43 14.43 17.43
N LYS A 250 -20.48 15.38 17.45
CA LYS A 250 -20.64 16.75 16.93
C LYS A 250 -19.98 16.96 15.57
N ILE A 251 -18.79 16.38 15.36
CA ILE A 251 -17.98 16.51 14.15
C ILE A 251 -17.82 15.13 13.56
N LYS A 252 -18.38 14.91 12.36
CA LYS A 252 -18.25 13.64 11.65
C LYS A 252 -16.99 13.63 10.82
N VAL A 253 -16.22 12.56 10.90
CA VAL A 253 -14.98 12.43 10.14
C VAL A 253 -15.06 11.21 9.23
N ILE A 254 -14.80 11.43 7.94
CA ILE A 254 -14.45 10.36 7.03
C ILE A 254 -12.93 10.34 6.88
N GLY A 255 -12.32 9.20 7.17
CA GLY A 255 -10.91 8.94 6.87
C GLY A 255 -10.73 8.16 5.57
N PHE A 256 -9.47 7.89 5.23
CA PHE A 256 -9.07 6.91 4.22
C PHE A 256 -8.21 5.84 4.88
N ASP A 257 -8.15 4.67 4.23
CA ASP A 257 -7.33 3.52 4.63
C ASP A 257 -7.70 2.95 6.02
N SER A 258 -6.92 2.00 6.53
CA SER A 258 -7.16 1.36 7.82
C SER A 258 -5.91 0.81 8.49
N ASP A 259 -5.85 0.95 9.80
CA ASP A 259 -4.94 0.30 10.75
C ASP A 259 -5.68 0.05 12.08
N ASP A 260 -5.06 -0.65 13.04
CA ASP A 260 -5.67 -0.94 14.35
C ASP A 260 -6.24 0.32 15.04
N LYS A 261 -5.53 1.46 14.91
CA LYS A 261 -5.89 2.74 15.53
C LYS A 261 -7.13 3.36 14.90
N THR A 262 -7.17 3.49 13.58
CA THR A 262 -8.30 4.05 12.84
C THR A 262 -9.52 3.12 12.86
N VAL A 263 -9.32 1.79 12.87
CA VAL A 263 -10.39 0.81 13.13
C VAL A 263 -10.92 0.93 14.57
N GLY A 264 -10.05 1.21 15.55
CA GLY A 264 -10.45 1.58 16.91
C GLY A 264 -11.33 2.83 16.93
N PHE A 265 -10.87 3.92 16.32
CA PHE A 265 -11.66 5.15 16.20
C PHE A 265 -12.98 4.98 15.46
N LEU A 266 -13.03 4.10 14.46
CA LEU A 266 -14.27 3.74 13.77
C LEU A 266 -15.25 3.02 14.72
N LYS A 267 -14.76 2.06 15.53
CA LYS A 267 -15.59 1.35 16.54
C LYS A 267 -16.09 2.29 17.64
N GLU A 268 -15.25 3.21 18.09
CA GLU A 268 -15.59 4.21 19.10
C GLU A 268 -16.52 5.30 18.55
N GLY A 269 -16.39 5.67 17.27
CA GLY A 269 -17.17 6.72 16.60
C GLY A 269 -16.48 8.07 16.52
N ALA A 270 -15.17 8.12 16.81
CA ALA A 270 -14.33 9.27 16.50
C ALA A 270 -14.08 9.42 14.98
N LEU A 271 -14.12 8.31 14.25
CA LEU A 271 -14.33 8.29 12.80
C LEU A 271 -15.73 7.73 12.51
N ALA A 272 -16.45 8.38 11.59
CA ALA A 272 -17.78 7.94 11.14
C ALA A 272 -17.68 6.90 10.01
N GLY A 273 -16.61 6.96 9.22
CA GLY A 273 -16.29 5.99 8.17
C GLY A 273 -14.86 6.10 7.68
N LEU A 274 -14.42 5.07 6.96
CA LEU A 274 -13.11 4.95 6.33
C LEU A 274 -13.34 4.54 4.87
N VAL A 275 -12.73 5.24 3.91
CA VAL A 275 -12.67 4.75 2.52
C VAL A 275 -11.47 3.82 2.40
N VAL A 276 -11.75 2.52 2.32
CA VAL A 276 -10.73 1.46 2.35
C VAL A 276 -10.43 0.95 0.95
N GLN A 277 -9.13 0.90 0.63
CA GLN A 277 -8.55 0.43 -0.63
C GLN A 277 -8.16 -1.06 -0.55
N ASP A 278 -7.57 -1.62 -1.60
CA ASP A 278 -6.96 -2.96 -1.59
C ASP A 278 -5.42 -2.91 -1.83
N PRO A 279 -4.64 -2.42 -0.85
CA PRO A 279 -3.18 -2.33 -0.97
C PRO A 279 -2.49 -3.69 -1.14
N TYR A 280 -3.05 -4.75 -0.54
CA TYR A 280 -2.50 -6.09 -0.67
C TYR A 280 -2.55 -6.55 -2.14
N ARG A 281 -3.69 -6.33 -2.81
CA ARG A 281 -3.83 -6.60 -4.24
C ARG A 281 -2.92 -5.71 -5.09
N MET A 282 -2.76 -4.43 -4.78
CA MET A 282 -1.78 -3.57 -5.50
C MET A 282 -0.38 -4.17 -5.49
N GLY A 283 0.10 -4.65 -4.33
CA GLY A 283 1.38 -5.33 -4.22
C GLY A 283 1.43 -6.68 -4.97
N TYR A 284 0.43 -7.53 -4.74
CA TYR A 284 0.39 -8.89 -5.28
C TYR A 284 0.21 -8.91 -6.81
N ASP A 285 -0.86 -8.28 -7.32
CA ASP A 285 -1.12 -8.18 -8.75
C ASP A 285 -0.06 -7.28 -9.43
N GLY A 286 0.56 -6.33 -8.72
CA GLY A 286 1.67 -5.53 -9.23
C GLY A 286 2.90 -6.38 -9.60
N VAL A 287 3.40 -7.20 -8.68
CA VAL A 287 4.52 -8.13 -8.94
C VAL A 287 4.16 -9.17 -10.00
N LYS A 288 2.95 -9.71 -9.97
CA LYS A 288 2.44 -10.67 -10.96
C LYS A 288 2.37 -10.06 -12.37
N THR A 289 1.92 -8.81 -12.48
CA THR A 289 1.85 -8.05 -13.74
C THR A 289 3.25 -7.74 -14.25
N ALA A 290 4.17 -7.32 -13.37
CA ALA A 290 5.58 -7.10 -13.70
C ALA A 290 6.25 -8.38 -14.24
N LEU A 291 5.94 -9.55 -13.64
CA LEU A 291 6.44 -10.84 -14.12
C LEU A 291 5.90 -11.18 -15.51
N ALA A 292 4.61 -11.00 -15.76
CA ALA A 292 4.00 -11.21 -17.09
C ALA A 292 4.65 -10.30 -18.15
N VAL A 293 4.82 -9.01 -17.86
CA VAL A 293 5.50 -8.05 -18.73
C VAL A 293 6.95 -8.47 -19.01
N SER A 294 7.69 -8.95 -18.00
CA SER A 294 9.08 -9.42 -18.20
C SER A 294 9.21 -10.63 -19.13
N LYS A 295 8.12 -11.39 -19.33
CA LYS A 295 8.02 -12.52 -20.27
C LYS A 295 7.52 -12.11 -21.66
N GLY A 296 7.24 -10.82 -21.88
CA GLY A 296 6.65 -10.31 -23.12
C GLY A 296 5.14 -10.59 -23.26
N GLU A 297 4.45 -10.92 -22.17
CA GLU A 297 3.00 -11.11 -22.16
C GLU A 297 2.27 -9.75 -22.23
N LYS A 298 1.06 -9.74 -22.80
CA LYS A 298 0.21 -8.54 -22.82
C LYS A 298 -0.55 -8.43 -21.51
N VAL A 299 -0.58 -7.23 -20.95
CA VAL A 299 -1.29 -6.89 -19.71
C VAL A 299 -2.28 -5.76 -19.94
N GLU A 300 -3.22 -5.56 -19.02
CA GLU A 300 -4.11 -4.40 -19.02
C GLU A 300 -3.32 -3.13 -18.67
N ALA A 301 -3.60 -2.01 -19.31
CA ALA A 301 -2.87 -0.77 -19.07
C ALA A 301 -3.26 -0.10 -17.74
N ASN A 302 -4.49 -0.30 -17.26
CA ASN A 302 -5.01 0.23 -16.02
C ASN A 302 -5.91 -0.82 -15.35
N VAL A 303 -5.73 -1.02 -14.04
CA VAL A 303 -6.53 -1.96 -13.23
C VAL A 303 -7.08 -1.19 -12.03
N ASP A 304 -8.41 -1.09 -11.93
CA ASP A 304 -9.05 -0.58 -10.72
C ASP A 304 -9.02 -1.63 -9.62
N THR A 305 -8.43 -1.27 -8.48
CA THR A 305 -8.39 -2.09 -7.27
C THR A 305 -9.61 -1.87 -6.37
N GLY A 306 -10.36 -0.78 -6.60
CA GLY A 306 -11.62 -0.45 -5.94
C GLY A 306 -11.47 0.28 -4.60
N ALA A 307 -12.51 1.01 -4.24
CA ALA A 307 -12.68 1.66 -2.93
C ALA A 307 -14.01 1.25 -2.30
N ASN A 308 -14.04 1.05 -0.99
CA ASN A 308 -15.24 0.70 -0.25
C ASN A 308 -15.40 1.67 0.93
N LEU A 309 -16.57 2.30 1.09
CA LEU A 309 -16.87 3.05 2.32
C LEU A 309 -17.20 2.05 3.43
N VAL A 310 -16.33 2.01 4.44
CA VAL A 310 -16.45 1.18 5.63
C VAL A 310 -16.99 2.03 6.77
N THR A 311 -18.01 1.53 7.45
CA THR A 311 -18.68 2.16 8.59
C THR A 311 -18.87 1.11 9.70
N LYS A 312 -19.32 1.52 10.90
CA LYS A 312 -19.73 0.59 11.97
C LYS A 312 -20.74 -0.47 11.49
N ALA A 313 -21.58 -0.15 10.49
CA ALA A 313 -22.64 -1.02 10.02
C ALA A 313 -22.15 -2.20 9.15
N ASN A 314 -21.11 -2.00 8.32
CA ASN A 314 -20.63 -3.01 7.37
C ASN A 314 -19.23 -3.56 7.69
N MET A 315 -18.53 -3.03 8.70
CA MET A 315 -17.15 -3.47 9.02
C MET A 315 -17.00 -4.94 9.44
N SER A 316 -18.11 -5.65 9.72
CA SER A 316 -18.13 -7.09 10.02
C SER A 316 -18.54 -7.97 8.84
N GLU A 317 -18.84 -7.39 7.68
CA GLU A 317 -19.08 -8.16 6.45
C GLU A 317 -17.78 -8.86 6.01
N PRO A 318 -17.79 -10.15 5.63
CA PRO A 318 -16.55 -10.91 5.38
C PRO A 318 -15.60 -10.29 4.35
N LYS A 319 -16.12 -9.58 3.34
CA LYS A 319 -15.30 -8.86 2.35
C LYS A 319 -14.59 -7.65 2.98
N ILE A 320 -15.28 -6.94 3.86
CA ILE A 320 -14.77 -5.72 4.50
C ILE A 320 -13.79 -6.08 5.63
N ASP A 321 -14.12 -7.08 6.44
CA ASP A 321 -13.23 -7.60 7.49
C ASP A 321 -11.87 -8.07 6.91
N ALA A 322 -11.89 -8.71 5.74
CA ALA A 322 -10.67 -9.11 5.03
C ALA A 322 -9.82 -7.93 4.49
N LEU A 323 -10.45 -6.80 4.17
CA LEU A 323 -9.75 -5.57 3.75
C LEU A 323 -9.19 -4.79 4.96
N LEU A 324 -9.88 -4.82 6.10
CA LEU A 324 -9.43 -4.21 7.36
C LEU A 324 -8.31 -5.00 8.04
N ASN A 325 -8.31 -6.33 7.90
CA ASN A 325 -7.36 -7.24 8.56
C ASN A 325 -6.56 -8.08 7.53
N PRO A 326 -5.78 -7.45 6.63
CA PRO A 326 -4.97 -8.15 5.65
C PRO A 326 -3.87 -8.98 6.33
N LYS A 327 -3.49 -10.11 5.71
CA LYS A 327 -2.42 -10.98 6.22
C LYS A 327 -1.05 -10.45 5.78
N ILE A 328 -0.27 -9.94 6.73
CA ILE A 328 1.06 -9.32 6.54
C ILE A 328 2.19 -10.36 6.68
#